data_AF-A0A914NHB2-F1
#
_entry.id   AF-A0A914NHB2-F1
#
_cell.length_a   1.000
_cell.length_b   1.000
_cell.length_c   1.000
_cell.angle_alpha   90.00
_cell.angle_beta   90.00
_cell.angle_gamma   90.00
#
_symmetry.space_group_name_H-M   'P 1'
#
loop_
_entity.id
_entity.type
_entity.pdbx_description
1 polymer ?
#
loop_
_entity_poly.entity_id
_entity_poly.type
_entity_poly.pdbx_seq_one_letter_code
_entity_poly.pdbx_strand_id
1 'polypeptide(L)'
;MPVGASLNIGDPISYLVRIQKPVSDSQIGRCWATDSNSSLELSDERGCSLQPKGNIWGAFERVETQEEVVFINRIKAWAFPTSNEVNIFCNLRICMSKHCSFITNCSDNEEMMKIIIMEYWRK
;
A
#
# COMPACT_ATOMS: atom_id res chain seq x y z
N MET A 1 6.81 -5.21 15.21
CA MET A 1 5.84 -5.68 16.23
C MET A 1 4.47 -5.67 15.59
N PRO A 2 3.62 -6.69 15.76
CA PRO A 2 2.23 -6.61 15.32
C PRO A 2 1.56 -5.48 16.11
N VAL A 3 0.73 -4.67 15.46
CA VAL A 3 -0.01 -3.61 16.12
C VAL A 3 -1.09 -4.27 16.99
N GLY A 4 -0.82 -4.43 18.29
CA GLY A 4 -1.71 -5.05 19.27
C GLY A 4 -2.85 -4.14 19.78
N ALA A 5 -3.19 -3.10 19.03
CA ALA A 5 -4.31 -2.21 19.33
C ALA A 5 -5.49 -2.56 18.41
N SER A 6 -6.70 -2.65 18.97
CA SER A 6 -7.93 -2.74 18.18
C SER A 6 -8.02 -1.51 17.28
N LEU A 7 -7.97 -1.72 15.98
CA LEU A 7 -8.02 -0.67 14.98
C LEU A 7 -9.46 -0.49 14.50
N ASN A 8 -9.99 0.73 14.56
CA ASN A 8 -11.33 1.00 14.02
C ASN A 8 -11.23 1.37 12.55
N ILE A 9 -12.25 1.02 11.78
CA ILE A 9 -12.38 1.47 10.39
C ILE A 9 -12.36 3.01 10.36
N GLY A 10 -11.52 3.58 9.49
CA GLY A 10 -11.32 5.00 9.32
C GLY A 10 -10.14 5.59 10.10
N ASP A 11 -9.57 4.86 11.07
CA ASP A 11 -8.43 5.32 11.85
C ASP A 11 -7.21 5.58 10.94
N PRO A 12 -6.48 6.70 11.12
CA PRO A 12 -5.30 6.97 10.32
C PRO A 12 -4.16 6.01 10.71
N ILE A 13 -3.65 5.26 9.74
CA ILE A 13 -2.52 4.35 9.92
C ILE A 13 -1.41 4.63 8.91
N SER A 14 -0.19 4.27 9.27
CA SER A 14 0.97 4.39 8.39
C SER A 14 1.62 3.03 8.18
N TYR A 15 1.65 2.58 6.94
CA TYR A 15 2.39 1.38 6.54
C TYR A 15 3.83 1.76 6.23
N LEU A 16 4.77 1.14 6.94
CA LEU A 16 6.19 1.47 6.88
C LEU A 16 6.97 0.26 6.38
N VAL A 17 7.72 0.45 5.29
CA VAL A 17 8.72 -0.52 4.82
C VAL A 17 10.10 0.09 5.02
N ARG A 18 10.93 -0.55 5.85
CA ARG A 18 12.28 -0.10 6.19
C ARG A 18 13.30 -1.03 5.58
N ILE A 19 14.30 -0.46 4.92
CA ILE A 19 15.40 -1.19 4.29
C ILE A 19 16.71 -0.62 4.80
N GLN A 20 17.52 -1.44 5.46
CA GLN A 20 18.83 -1.02 5.96
C GLN A 20 19.85 -0.93 4.83
N LYS A 21 20.72 0.07 4.86
CA LYS A 21 21.84 0.23 3.94
C LYS A 21 23.03 -0.68 4.36
N PRO A 22 23.91 -1.06 3.41
CA PRO A 22 23.97 -0.63 2.01
C PRO A 22 22.99 -1.43 1.13
N VAL A 23 22.08 -0.71 0.47
CA VAL A 23 21.24 -1.25 -0.59
C VAL A 23 21.34 -0.32 -1.79
N SER A 24 21.31 -0.90 -2.99
CA SER A 24 21.09 -0.12 -4.21
C SER A 24 19.70 0.52 -4.20
N ASP A 25 19.42 1.39 -5.17
CA ASP A 25 18.13 2.06 -5.22
C ASP A 25 16.97 1.05 -5.24
N SER A 26 15.86 1.39 -4.58
CA SER A 26 14.76 0.46 -4.33
C SER A 26 13.40 1.10 -4.57
N GLN A 27 12.43 0.26 -4.90
CA GLN A 27 11.08 0.69 -5.23
C GLN A 27 10.04 -0.34 -4.76
N ILE A 28 8.91 0.16 -4.28
CA ILE A 28 7.72 -0.66 -4.04
C ILE A 28 6.91 -0.74 -5.34
N GLY A 29 6.64 -1.97 -5.80
CA GLY A 29 5.83 -2.26 -6.98
C GLY A 29 4.39 -2.61 -6.62
N ARG A 30 3.89 -3.69 -7.21
CA ARG A 30 2.53 -4.20 -6.97
C ARG A 30 2.30 -4.53 -5.50
N CYS A 31 1.20 -4.02 -4.97
CA CYS A 31 0.67 -4.35 -3.66
C CYS A 31 -0.76 -4.83 -3.79
N TRP A 32 -1.11 -5.84 -2.98
CA TRP A 32 -2.47 -6.35 -2.87
C TRP A 32 -2.76 -6.70 -1.42
N ALA A 33 -4.03 -6.71 -1.09
CA ALA A 33 -4.51 -7.18 0.19
C ALA A 33 -5.37 -8.42 0.00
N THR A 34 -5.40 -9.27 1.01
CA THR A 34 -6.26 -10.45 1.02
C THR A 34 -6.80 -10.68 2.43
N ASP A 35 -8.02 -11.19 2.48
CA ASP A 35 -8.53 -11.92 3.63
C ASP A 35 -8.60 -13.42 3.30
N SER A 36 -9.40 -14.17 4.04
CA SER A 36 -9.61 -15.61 3.83
C SER A 36 -10.37 -15.95 2.53
N ASN A 37 -11.07 -15.01 1.91
CA ASN A 37 -12.02 -15.27 0.81
C ASN A 37 -11.87 -14.33 -0.40
N SER A 38 -11.20 -13.20 -0.24
CA SER A 38 -11.19 -12.07 -1.15
C SER A 38 -9.79 -11.50 -1.30
N SER A 39 -9.49 -10.98 -2.49
CA SER A 39 -8.26 -10.23 -2.76
C SER A 39 -8.62 -8.88 -3.35
N LEU A 40 -7.82 -7.86 -3.03
CA LEU A 40 -7.95 -6.50 -3.50
C LEU A 40 -6.60 -5.97 -4.00
N GLU A 41 -6.57 -5.53 -5.26
CA GLU A 41 -5.41 -4.83 -5.82
C GLU A 41 -5.31 -3.40 -5.27
N LEU A 42 -4.18 -3.08 -4.66
CA LEU A 42 -3.91 -1.78 -4.03
C LEU A 42 -3.03 -0.89 -4.92
N SER A 43 -2.07 -1.47 -5.62
CA SER A 43 -1.23 -0.76 -6.59
C SER A 43 -0.88 -1.61 -7.82
N ASP A 44 -0.58 -0.94 -8.93
CA ASP A 44 -0.09 -1.57 -10.15
C ASP A 44 1.37 -2.05 -10.01
N GLU A 45 1.89 -2.71 -11.06
CA GLU A 45 3.27 -3.18 -11.11
C GLU A 45 4.35 -2.09 -10.98
N ARG A 46 3.98 -0.81 -11.06
CA ARG A 46 4.87 0.35 -10.90
C ARG A 46 4.75 0.98 -9.51
N GLY A 47 3.83 0.49 -8.67
CA GLY A 47 3.56 1.05 -7.35
C GLY A 47 2.56 2.20 -7.36
N CYS A 48 1.87 2.46 -8.48
CA CYS A 48 0.82 3.47 -8.55
C CYS A 48 -0.45 2.96 -7.89
N SER A 49 -1.04 3.76 -7.00
CA SER A 49 -2.26 3.36 -6.28
C SER A 49 -3.43 3.17 -7.26
N LEU A 50 -4.13 2.04 -7.11
CA LEU A 50 -5.39 1.73 -7.78
C LEU A 50 -6.59 2.09 -6.90
N GLN A 51 -6.36 2.47 -5.64
CA GLN A 51 -7.40 2.81 -4.66
C GLN A 51 -7.26 4.23 -4.08
N PRO A 52 -7.17 5.28 -4.92
CA PRO A 52 -7.00 6.66 -4.44
C PRO A 52 -8.26 7.19 -3.74
N LYS A 53 -9.45 6.68 -4.10
CA LYS A 53 -10.73 7.09 -3.51
C LYS A 53 -10.91 6.41 -2.14
N GLY A 54 -11.31 7.20 -1.13
CA GLY A 54 -11.55 6.69 0.24
C GLY A 54 -10.30 6.50 1.10
N ASN A 55 -9.11 6.90 0.62
CA ASN A 55 -7.83 6.76 1.35
C ASN A 55 -7.52 5.30 1.76
N ILE A 56 -7.93 4.34 0.93
CA ILE A 56 -7.67 2.90 1.13
C ILE A 56 -6.20 2.58 0.87
N TRP A 57 -5.62 3.16 -0.19
CA TRP A 57 -4.19 3.04 -0.48
C TRP A 57 -3.62 4.32 -1.10
N GLY A 58 -2.53 4.82 -0.55
CA GLY A 58 -1.87 6.04 -1.01
C GLY A 58 -0.67 5.77 -1.90
N ALA A 59 -0.04 6.84 -2.39
CA ALA A 59 1.32 6.78 -2.91
C ALA A 59 2.32 6.67 -1.74
N PHE A 60 3.44 5.97 -1.97
CA PHE A 60 4.50 5.90 -0.98
C PHE A 60 5.36 7.17 -1.01
N GLU A 61 5.53 7.79 0.16
CA GLU A 61 6.60 8.76 0.40
C GLU A 61 7.90 8.00 0.66
N ARG A 62 8.99 8.39 -0.01
CA ARG A 62 10.33 7.81 0.17
C ARG A 62 11.18 8.76 1.00
N VAL A 63 11.59 8.31 2.18
CA VAL A 63 12.52 9.02 3.07
C VAL A 63 13.82 8.25 3.10
N GLU A 64 14.92 8.90 2.73
CA GLU A 64 16.24 8.27 2.67
C GLU A 64 17.21 8.93 3.65
N THR A 65 17.86 8.12 4.49
CA THR A 65 18.91 8.54 5.43
C THR A 65 20.24 7.88 5.06
N GLN A 66 21.30 8.13 5.83
CA GLN A 66 22.58 7.43 5.64
C GLN A 66 22.50 5.94 5.99
N GLU A 67 21.55 5.56 6.86
CA GLU A 67 21.45 4.22 7.46
C GLU A 67 20.34 3.37 6.83
N GLU A 68 19.27 4.00 6.34
CA GLU A 68 18.10 3.28 5.84
C GLU A 68 17.35 4.05 4.73
N VAL A 69 16.51 3.32 4.00
CA VAL A 69 15.45 3.85 3.15
C VAL A 69 14.11 3.43 3.77
N VAL A 70 13.22 4.39 3.96
CA VAL A 70 11.89 4.17 4.53
C VAL A 70 10.84 4.58 3.51
N PHE A 71 9.95 3.66 3.18
CA PHE A 71 8.75 3.93 2.41
C PHE A 71 7.55 4.06 3.34
N ILE A 72 6.81 5.15 3.20
CA ILE A 72 5.69 5.51 4.07
C ILE A 72 4.42 5.60 3.23
N ASN A 73 3.45 4.73 3.48
CA ASN A 73 2.09 4.83 2.93
C ASN A 73 1.14 5.28 4.04
N ARG A 74 0.48 6.43 3.88
CA ARG A 74 -0.51 6.91 4.83
C ARG A 74 -1.90 6.57 4.32
N ILE A 75 -2.61 5.73 5.06
CA ILE A 75 -3.95 5.23 4.71
C ILE A 75 -4.90 5.38 5.88
N LYS A 76 -6.19 5.17 5.63
CA LYS A 76 -7.16 4.92 6.69
C LYS A 76 -7.33 3.42 6.86
N ALA A 77 -7.60 2.99 8.08
CA ALA A 77 -7.96 1.61 8.36
C ALA A 77 -9.25 1.24 7.61
N TRP A 78 -9.27 0.05 7.04
CA TRP A 78 -10.42 -0.51 6.33
C TRP A 78 -10.39 -2.02 6.48
N ALA A 79 -11.50 -2.67 6.15
CA ALA A 79 -11.66 -4.11 6.25
C ALA A 79 -12.41 -4.65 5.03
N PHE A 80 -12.25 -5.94 4.74
CA PHE A 80 -13.10 -6.62 3.78
C PHE A 80 -14.51 -6.77 4.37
N PRO A 81 -15.59 -6.73 3.57
CA PRO A 81 -16.93 -7.03 4.07
C PRO A 81 -17.06 -8.42 4.69
N THR A 82 -16.16 -9.33 4.29
CA THR A 82 -16.14 -10.75 4.68
C THR A 82 -15.26 -11.05 5.88
N SER A 83 -14.40 -10.11 6.32
CA SER A 83 -13.42 -10.36 7.38
C SER A 83 -12.93 -9.06 8.04
N ASN A 84 -12.68 -9.12 9.34
CA ASN A 84 -12.01 -8.07 10.12
C ASN A 84 -10.47 -8.16 10.04
N GLU A 85 -9.92 -9.15 9.34
CA GLU A 85 -8.50 -9.33 9.12
C GLU A 85 -8.10 -8.92 7.70
N VAL A 86 -7.04 -8.11 7.60
CA VAL A 86 -6.48 -7.66 6.32
C VAL A 86 -4.99 -7.95 6.31
N ASN A 87 -4.56 -8.76 5.34
CA ASN A 87 -3.15 -9.03 5.10
C ASN A 87 -2.70 -8.26 3.86
N ILE A 88 -1.69 -7.40 4.00
CA ILE A 88 -1.16 -6.57 2.92
C ILE A 88 0.20 -7.11 2.47
N PHE A 89 0.33 -7.34 1.17
CA PHE A 89 1.54 -7.83 0.53
C PHE A 89 2.00 -6.84 -0.53
N CYS A 90 3.31 -6.63 -0.63
CA CYS A 90 3.93 -5.74 -1.61
C CYS A 90 5.18 -6.37 -2.20
N ASN A 91 5.36 -6.21 -3.50
CA ASN A 91 6.58 -6.57 -4.19
C ASN A 91 7.63 -5.47 -4.00
N LEU A 92 8.77 -5.83 -3.39
CA LEU A 92 9.92 -4.95 -3.27
C LEU A 92 10.91 -5.24 -4.41
N ARG A 93 11.29 -4.21 -5.17
CA ARG A 93 12.30 -4.29 -6.21
C ARG A 93 13.55 -3.55 -5.77
N ILE A 94 14.70 -4.23 -5.88
CA ILE A 94 16.03 -3.64 -5.64
C ILE A 94 16.72 -3.54 -6.99
N CYS A 95 17.02 -2.33 -7.42
CA CYS A 95 17.62 -2.06 -8.72
C CYS A 95 19.14 -2.23 -8.62
N MET A 96 19.74 -3.08 -9.47
CA MET A 96 21.19 -3.26 -9.48
C MET A 96 21.93 -2.00 -9.99
N SER A 97 21.27 -1.19 -10.81
CA SER A 97 21.72 0.15 -11.19
C SER A 97 21.52 1.16 -10.07
N LYS A 98 22.34 2.23 -10.03
CA LYS A 98 22.24 3.31 -9.03
C LYS A 98 20.91 4.08 -9.04
N HIS A 99 20.08 3.87 -10.06
CA HIS A 99 18.77 4.47 -10.20
C HIS A 99 17.79 3.41 -10.69
N CYS A 100 16.65 3.28 -10.01
CA CYS A 100 15.47 2.71 -10.62
C CYS A 100 14.99 3.69 -11.71
N SER A 101 14.73 3.21 -12.92
CA SER A 101 14.19 4.04 -14.01
C SER A 101 12.81 4.54 -13.61
N PHE A 102 12.74 5.79 -13.16
CA PHE A 102 11.53 6.44 -12.72
C PHE A 102 10.47 6.43 -13.82
N ILE A 103 9.34 5.76 -13.55
CA ILE A 103 8.04 6.15 -14.10
C ILE A 103 7.14 6.40 -12.90
N THR A 104 7.46 7.46 -12.15
CA THR A 104 6.61 8.04 -11.10
C THR A 104 5.61 9.05 -11.66
N ASN A 105 5.31 8.98 -12.96
CA ASN A 105 4.09 9.59 -13.48
C ASN A 105 2.98 8.54 -13.35
N CYS A 106 2.47 8.41 -12.12
CA CYS A 106 1.10 7.94 -11.94
C CYS A 106 0.19 9.07 -12.44
N SER A 107 0.17 9.27 -13.77
CA SER A 107 -0.83 10.10 -14.42
C SER A 107 -2.18 9.50 -14.08
N ASP A 108 -3.11 10.34 -13.62
CA ASP A 108 -4.48 10.00 -13.19
C ASP A 108 -5.29 9.35 -14.33
N ASN A 109 -4.92 8.16 -14.77
CA ASN A 109 -5.73 7.33 -15.64
C ASN A 109 -6.71 6.58 -14.73
N GLU A 110 -7.85 7.21 -14.52
CA GLU A 110 -9.04 6.64 -13.88
C GLU A 110 -9.59 5.45 -14.69
N GLU A 111 -8.94 4.29 -14.65
CA GLU A 111 -9.65 3.03 -14.82
C GLU A 111 -10.04 2.49 -13.44
N MET A 112 -11.15 3.05 -12.94
CA MET A 112 -11.86 2.53 -11.77
C MET A 112 -12.28 1.08 -12.02
N MET A 113 -11.66 0.12 -11.33
CA MET A 113 -12.46 -1.03 -10.88
C MET A 113 -13.35 -0.53 -9.74
N LYS A 114 -14.65 -0.45 -10.02
CA LYS A 114 -15.68 -0.21 -9.00
C LYS A 114 -15.61 -1.34 -7.98
N ILE A 115 -14.96 -1.10 -6.84
CA ILE A 115 -15.32 -1.85 -5.64
C ILE A 115 -16.71 -1.33 -5.26
N ILE A 116 -17.72 -2.14 -5.52
CA ILE A 116 -18.98 -1.99 -4.80
C ILE A 116 -18.64 -2.40 -3.37
N ILE A 117 -18.26 -1.43 -2.54
CA ILE A 117 -18.43 -1.59 -1.10
C ILE A 117 -19.94 -1.70 -0.96
N MET A 118 -20.43 -2.92 -0.84
CA MET A 118 -21.79 -3.14 -0.38
C MET A 118 -21.79 -2.55 1.03
N GLU A 119 -22.24 -1.30 1.15
CA GLU A 119 -22.64 -0.68 2.40
C GLU A 119 -23.80 -1.49 2.96
N TYR A 120 -23.51 -2.68 3.49
CA TYR A 120 -24.34 -3.26 4.52
C TYR A 120 -23.85 -2.71 5.84
N TRP A 121 -24.13 -1.43 6.07
CA TRP A 121 -24.62 -1.04 7.38
C TRP A 121 -25.93 -1.81 7.60
N ARG A 122 -25.85 -2.98 8.23
CA ARG A 122 -27.02 -3.58 8.87
C ARG A 122 -26.69 -3.87 10.32
N LYS A 123 -27.09 -2.89 11.13
CA LYS A 123 -27.53 -2.90 12.53
C LYS A 123 -26.66 -3.65 13.54
#